data_AF-A0A0S3UKY0-F1
#
_entry.id   AF-A0A0S3UKY0-F1
#
_cell.length_a   1.000
_cell.length_b   1.000
_cell.length_c   1.000
_cell.angle_alpha   90.00
_cell.angle_beta   90.00
_cell.angle_gamma   90.00
#
_symmetry.space_group_name_H-M   'P 1'
#
loop_
_entity.id
_entity.type
_entity.pdbx_description
1 polymer ?
#
loop_
_entity_poly.entity_id
_entity_poly.type
_entity_poly.pdbx_seq_one_letter_code
_entity_poly.pdbx_strand_id
1 'polypeptide(L)'
;MKVYAFDFDGTLTKKDTFVEFIEFSKGFGKAFWGFFLFSPILILMKLRLYPNWKAKQRVFSWFFKGMEIDEFNRLCKDFATEKRGIMRQSGLETIRKALNEGDSVIIITASIENWVKPFFEEFGDKIRVEGTQIDVRLGTITGQFLTKNCYGKEKMKRLKSAFPYRKAYELIAFGDSKGDRYLLKEADKSYYKPFRGRKNENYGEIVRFGIVGVLATALQYGIYLLLIKWIEPRISNTVGYLLSFAFNYIASTKFTFKVKSTAKKGAGFTFAHIINYGLQTVFLTLFLWLGLPKNIAMIPVFGICVPINFILVRLFLKRK
;
A
#
# COMPACT_ATOMS: atom_id res chain seq x y z
N MET A 1 8.44 10.46 32.84
CA MET A 1 8.18 11.26 31.62
C MET A 1 8.69 10.49 30.41
N LYS A 2 7.88 10.37 29.37
CA LYS A 2 8.27 9.74 28.11
C LYS A 2 8.35 10.80 27.01
N VAL A 3 9.18 10.53 26.00
CA VAL A 3 9.27 11.32 24.77
C VAL A 3 8.96 10.41 23.60
N TYR A 4 7.89 10.71 22.88
CA TYR A 4 7.50 10.00 21.68
C TYR A 4 8.05 10.70 20.45
N ALA A 5 8.96 10.05 19.73
CA ALA A 5 9.57 10.56 18.51
C ALA A 5 8.99 9.84 17.28
N PHE A 6 8.31 10.58 16.42
CA PHE A 6 7.70 10.04 15.21
C PHE A 6 8.40 10.58 13.96
N ASP A 7 8.80 9.69 13.07
CA ASP A 7 8.93 10.05 11.67
C ASP A 7 7.56 10.39 11.04
N PHE A 8 7.56 11.18 9.97
CA PHE A 8 6.33 11.64 9.32
C PHE A 8 5.99 10.81 8.08
N ASP A 9 6.81 10.94 7.02
CA ASP A 9 6.57 10.32 5.73
C ASP A 9 6.68 8.80 5.78
N GLY A 10 5.58 8.09 5.53
CA GLY A 10 5.55 6.62 5.55
C GLY A 10 5.38 6.00 6.95
N THR A 11 5.56 6.79 8.01
CA THR A 11 5.29 6.44 9.40
C THR A 11 3.93 6.96 9.86
N LEU A 12 3.74 8.28 9.97
CA LEU A 12 2.45 8.89 10.32
C LEU A 12 1.56 9.10 9.09
N THR A 13 2.16 9.23 7.90
CA THR A 13 1.43 9.33 6.63
C THR A 13 1.46 8.01 5.85
N LYS A 14 0.54 7.87 4.89
CA LYS A 14 0.50 6.75 3.94
C LYS A 14 1.38 6.97 2.72
N LYS A 15 1.84 8.21 2.47
CA LYS A 15 2.49 8.66 1.24
C LYS A 15 3.68 9.58 1.55
N ASP A 16 4.60 9.74 0.59
CA ASP A 16 5.70 10.73 0.68
C ASP A 16 5.13 12.12 0.40
N THR A 17 5.12 12.99 1.41
CA THR A 17 4.53 14.34 1.31
C THR A 17 5.31 15.27 0.39
N PHE A 18 6.57 15.01 0.06
CA PHE A 18 7.31 15.82 -0.90
C PHE A 18 6.67 15.77 -2.29
N VAL A 19 6.31 14.56 -2.74
CA VAL A 19 5.68 14.36 -4.05
C VAL A 19 4.24 14.86 -4.03
N GLU A 20 3.48 14.50 -2.99
CA GLU A 20 2.08 14.89 -2.87
C GLU A 20 1.90 16.41 -2.76
N PHE A 21 2.79 17.10 -2.05
CA PHE A 21 2.72 18.56 -1.93
C PHE A 21 3.03 19.27 -3.25
N ILE A 22 4.01 18.79 -4.02
CA ILE A 22 4.32 19.34 -5.34
C ILE A 22 3.13 19.15 -6.30
N GLU A 23 2.55 17.95 -6.33
CA GLU A 23 1.37 17.67 -7.14
C GLU A 23 0.17 18.52 -6.74
N PHE A 24 -0.07 18.67 -5.43
CA PHE A 24 -1.12 19.51 -4.88
C PHE A 24 -0.95 20.99 -5.27
N SER A 25 0.24 21.55 -5.04
CA SER A 25 0.49 22.99 -5.23
C SER A 25 0.65 23.42 -6.69
N LYS A 26 1.10 22.54 -7.58
CA LYS A 26 1.43 22.88 -8.97
C LYS A 26 0.53 22.20 -10.01
N GLY A 27 -0.29 21.24 -9.56
CA GLY A 27 -1.10 20.38 -10.42
C GLY A 27 -0.29 19.26 -11.06
N PHE A 28 -1.01 18.19 -11.44
CA PHE A 28 -0.42 16.96 -11.97
C PHE A 28 0.50 17.19 -13.18
N GLY A 29 0.10 18.02 -14.14
CA GLY A 29 0.88 18.25 -15.36
C GLY A 29 2.27 18.86 -15.10
N LYS A 30 2.34 19.96 -14.35
CA LYS A 30 3.63 20.60 -14.00
C LYS A 30 4.46 19.69 -13.09
N ALA A 31 3.83 19.00 -12.15
CA ALA A 31 4.50 18.04 -11.28
C ALA A 31 5.16 16.93 -12.08
N PHE A 32 4.41 16.29 -12.99
CA PHE A 32 4.89 15.23 -13.88
C PHE A 32 6.10 15.69 -14.69
N TRP A 33 6.01 16.84 -15.36
CA TRP A 33 7.12 17.36 -16.16
C TRP A 33 8.36 17.69 -15.33
N GLY A 34 8.18 18.27 -14.14
CA GLY A 34 9.31 18.51 -13.23
C GLY A 34 9.98 17.21 -12.81
N PHE A 35 9.22 16.21 -12.36
CA PHE A 35 9.80 14.92 -11.98
C PHE A 35 10.43 14.18 -13.16
N PHE A 36 9.87 14.29 -14.36
CA PHE A 36 10.45 13.74 -15.58
C PHE A 36 11.81 14.38 -15.90
N LEU A 37 11.89 15.72 -15.87
CA LEU A 37 13.14 16.47 -16.09
C LEU A 37 14.22 16.08 -15.08
N PHE A 38 13.85 15.90 -13.81
CA PHE A 38 14.79 15.51 -12.75
C PHE A 38 14.98 13.99 -12.60
N SER A 39 14.33 13.18 -13.45
CA SER A 39 14.39 11.72 -13.35
C SER A 39 15.82 11.16 -13.40
N PRO A 40 16.78 11.68 -14.19
CA PRO A 40 18.16 11.17 -14.17
C PRO A 40 18.81 11.34 -12.78
N ILE A 41 18.65 12.51 -12.15
CA ILE A 41 19.22 12.78 -10.83
C ILE A 41 18.51 11.97 -9.74
N LEU A 42 17.20 11.79 -9.85
CA LEU A 42 16.42 10.97 -8.92
C LEU A 42 16.78 9.48 -9.04
N ILE A 43 17.09 8.99 -10.24
CA ILE A 43 17.62 7.65 -10.47
C ILE A 43 19.00 7.50 -9.82
N LEU A 44 19.93 8.44 -10.07
CA LEU A 44 21.25 8.44 -9.44
C LEU A 44 21.15 8.50 -7.91
N MET A 45 20.19 9.26 -7.37
CA MET A 45 19.88 9.28 -5.94
C MET A 45 19.45 7.90 -5.44
N LYS A 46 18.55 7.22 -6.15
CA LYS A 46 18.06 5.88 -5.78
C LYS A 46 19.19 4.84 -5.83
N LEU A 47 20.11 4.98 -6.78
CA LEU A 47 21.35 4.20 -6.89
C LEU A 47 22.43 4.61 -5.87
N ARG A 48 22.18 5.65 -5.06
CA ARG A 48 23.11 6.22 -4.06
C ARG A 48 24.36 6.86 -4.65
N LEU A 49 24.36 7.15 -5.94
CA LEU A 49 25.41 7.88 -6.65
C LEU A 49 25.25 9.40 -6.52
N TYR A 50 24.08 9.87 -6.07
CA TYR A 50 23.82 11.29 -5.82
C TYR A 50 23.17 11.50 -4.45
N PRO A 51 23.59 12.51 -3.65
CA PRO A 51 23.00 12.74 -2.33
C PRO A 51 21.51 13.07 -2.40
N ASN A 52 20.70 12.36 -1.58
CA ASN A 52 19.24 12.53 -1.54
C ASN A 52 18.81 13.98 -1.32
N TRP A 53 19.40 14.64 -0.33
CA TRP A 53 19.05 16.02 -0.02
C TRP A 53 19.34 16.99 -1.17
N LYS A 54 20.43 16.79 -1.94
CA LYS A 54 20.75 17.63 -3.10
C LYS A 54 19.73 17.43 -4.22
N ALA A 55 19.32 16.19 -4.46
CA ALA A 55 18.29 15.88 -5.46
C ALA A 55 16.96 16.53 -5.09
N LYS A 56 16.49 16.32 -3.86
CA LYS A 56 15.24 16.93 -3.37
C LYS A 56 15.31 18.46 -3.37
N GLN A 57 16.45 19.06 -3.00
CA GLN A 57 16.61 20.52 -3.05
C GLN A 57 16.55 21.06 -4.49
N ARG A 58 17.15 20.38 -5.47
CA ARG A 58 17.06 20.81 -6.89
C ARG A 58 15.62 20.75 -7.40
N VAL A 59 14.91 19.68 -7.09
CA VAL A 59 13.49 19.55 -7.44
C VAL A 59 12.67 20.65 -6.74
N PHE A 60 12.84 20.83 -5.43
CA PHE A 60 12.17 21.88 -4.66
C PHE A 60 12.44 23.28 -5.24
N SER A 61 13.71 23.59 -5.52
CA SER A 61 14.11 24.87 -6.12
C SER A 61 13.44 25.12 -7.46
N TRP A 62 13.25 24.10 -8.30
CA TRP A 62 12.60 24.27 -9.59
C TRP A 62 11.12 24.67 -9.44
N PHE A 63 10.43 24.13 -8.44
CA PHE A 63 9.02 24.39 -8.23
C PHE A 63 8.73 25.67 -7.43
N PHE A 64 9.57 26.02 -6.46
CA PHE A 64 9.24 27.03 -5.44
C PHE A 64 10.24 28.17 -5.29
N LYS A 65 11.39 28.16 -5.99
CA LYS A 65 12.30 29.31 -5.96
C LYS A 65 11.59 30.55 -6.53
N GLY A 66 11.72 31.68 -5.83
CA GLY A 66 11.08 32.94 -6.21
C GLY A 66 9.64 33.08 -5.73
N MET A 67 9.08 32.06 -5.07
CA MET A 67 7.75 32.17 -4.44
C MET A 67 7.84 32.96 -3.14
N GLU A 68 6.80 33.76 -2.87
CA GLU A 68 6.64 34.50 -1.63
C GLU A 68 6.29 33.53 -0.48
N ILE A 69 6.86 33.77 0.70
CA ILE A 69 6.80 32.82 1.82
C ILE A 69 5.37 32.70 2.40
N ASP A 70 4.59 33.78 2.43
CA ASP A 70 3.21 33.73 2.90
C ASP A 70 2.32 32.98 1.90
N GLU A 71 2.51 33.13 0.59
CA GLU A 71 1.88 32.29 -0.43
C GLU A 71 2.20 30.80 -0.22
N PHE A 72 3.49 30.47 -0.02
CA PHE A 72 3.91 29.10 0.24
C PHE A 72 3.29 28.54 1.53
N ASN A 73 3.23 29.34 2.60
CA ASN A 73 2.64 28.93 3.87
C ASN A 73 1.12 28.76 3.76
N ARG A 74 0.42 29.58 2.97
CA ARG A 74 -1.01 29.36 2.65
C ARG A 74 -1.21 28.00 1.98
N LEU A 75 -0.43 27.70 0.93
CA LEU A 75 -0.47 26.39 0.25
C LEU A 75 -0.17 25.23 1.21
N CYS A 76 0.72 25.41 2.18
CA CYS A 76 1.02 24.40 3.20
C CYS A 76 -0.19 24.10 4.11
N LYS A 77 -0.94 25.13 4.49
CA LYS A 77 -2.16 24.99 5.31
C LYS A 77 -3.28 24.31 4.53
N ASP A 78 -3.50 24.73 3.29
CA ASP A 78 -4.50 24.15 2.40
C ASP A 78 -4.18 22.66 2.16
N PHE A 79 -2.91 22.33 1.92
CA PHE A 79 -2.44 20.95 1.76
C PHE A 79 -2.76 20.09 2.98
N ALA A 80 -2.46 20.55 4.19
CA ALA A 80 -2.73 19.77 5.39
C ALA A 80 -4.22 19.55 5.66
N THR A 81 -5.04 20.54 5.31
CA THR A 81 -6.50 20.50 5.44
C THR A 81 -7.09 19.51 4.44
N GLU A 82 -6.81 19.67 3.15
CA GLU A 82 -7.37 18.83 2.08
C GLU A 82 -6.80 17.41 2.07
N LYS A 83 -5.51 17.26 2.42
CA LYS A 83 -4.85 15.95 2.45
C LYS A 83 -4.83 15.32 3.83
N ARG A 84 -5.65 15.76 4.79
CA ARG A 84 -5.75 15.16 6.13
C ARG A 84 -5.92 13.63 6.08
N GLY A 85 -6.64 13.12 5.08
CA GLY A 85 -6.86 11.67 4.87
C GLY A 85 -5.60 10.81 4.60
N ILE A 86 -4.46 11.43 4.28
CA ILE A 86 -3.18 10.71 4.13
C ILE A 86 -2.61 10.26 5.48
N MET A 87 -3.02 10.90 6.58
CA MET A 87 -2.60 10.52 7.93
C MET A 87 -3.13 9.14 8.32
N ARG A 88 -2.37 8.44 9.15
CA ARG A 88 -2.77 7.18 9.77
C ARG A 88 -3.45 7.50 11.10
N GLN A 89 -4.72 7.12 11.22
CA GLN A 89 -5.52 7.41 12.41
C GLN A 89 -4.92 6.80 13.68
N SER A 90 -4.40 5.57 13.62
CA SER A 90 -3.72 4.95 14.76
C SER A 90 -2.45 5.69 15.21
N GLY A 91 -1.76 6.39 14.29
CA GLY A 91 -0.65 7.29 14.64
C GLY A 91 -1.15 8.52 15.40
N LEU A 92 -2.21 9.18 14.92
CA LEU A 92 -2.83 10.33 15.57
C LEU A 92 -3.42 9.97 16.95
N GLU A 93 -4.05 8.79 17.08
CA GLU A 93 -4.53 8.26 18.36
C GLU A 93 -3.38 8.03 19.36
N THR A 94 -2.25 7.52 18.89
CA THR A 94 -1.06 7.34 19.72
C THR A 94 -0.52 8.68 20.21
N ILE A 95 -0.49 9.70 19.34
CA ILE A 95 -0.12 11.07 19.72
C ILE A 95 -1.08 11.62 20.76
N ARG A 96 -2.40 11.53 20.54
CA ARG A 96 -3.43 11.99 21.51
C ARG A 96 -3.25 11.33 22.86
N LYS A 97 -3.03 10.01 22.88
CA LYS A 97 -2.79 9.25 24.10
C LYS A 97 -1.56 9.77 24.85
N ALA A 98 -0.43 9.93 24.16
CA ALA A 98 0.80 10.44 24.77
C ALA A 98 0.58 11.83 25.39
N LEU A 99 -0.05 12.74 24.65
CA LEU A 99 -0.34 14.10 25.16
C LEU A 99 -1.29 14.09 26.37
N ASN A 100 -2.29 13.21 26.39
CA ASN A 100 -3.22 13.06 27.52
C ASN A 100 -2.54 12.47 28.77
N GLU A 101 -1.50 11.65 28.59
CA GLU A 101 -0.66 11.13 29.68
C GLU A 101 0.36 12.15 30.20
N GLY A 102 0.41 13.36 29.62
CA GLY A 102 1.38 14.40 29.96
C GLY A 102 2.78 14.15 29.40
N ASP A 103 2.91 13.23 28.44
CA ASP A 103 4.17 12.92 27.77
C ASP A 103 4.48 13.91 26.64
N SER A 104 5.76 14.04 26.30
CA SER A 104 6.21 14.93 25.23
C SER A 104 6.15 14.24 23.86
N VAL A 105 5.71 14.95 22.83
CA VAL A 105 5.66 14.44 21.45
C VAL A 105 6.51 15.29 20.53
N ILE A 106 7.34 14.64 19.72
CA ILE A 106 8.15 15.27 18.69
C ILE A 106 8.02 14.54 17.34
N ILE A 107 7.79 15.31 16.29
CA ILE A 107 7.83 14.86 14.90
C ILE A 107 9.21 15.19 14.35
N ILE A 108 9.97 14.18 13.92
CA ILE A 108 11.34 14.34 13.41
C ILE A 108 11.39 13.77 11.99
N THR A 109 11.44 14.66 10.99
CA THR A 109 11.24 14.28 9.59
C THR A 109 12.16 14.98 8.62
N ALA A 110 12.53 14.30 7.53
CA ALA A 110 13.27 14.88 6.42
C ALA A 110 12.43 15.83 5.55
N SER A 111 11.10 15.77 5.67
CA SER A 111 10.17 16.65 4.93
C SER A 111 10.32 18.11 5.37
N ILE A 112 9.81 19.04 4.56
CA ILE A 112 9.93 20.47 4.85
C ILE A 112 8.99 20.85 5.98
N GLU A 113 9.54 21.55 6.97
CA GLU A 113 8.85 21.87 8.22
C GLU A 113 7.52 22.63 8.00
N ASN A 114 7.51 23.57 7.06
CA ASN A 114 6.37 24.42 6.74
C ASN A 114 5.09 23.65 6.37
N TRP A 115 5.19 22.56 5.61
CA TRP A 115 4.00 21.76 5.24
C TRP A 115 3.67 20.66 6.23
N VAL A 116 4.59 20.33 7.15
CA VAL A 116 4.34 19.32 8.18
C VAL A 116 3.62 19.93 9.38
N LYS A 117 4.04 21.12 9.82
CA LYS A 117 3.46 21.83 10.98
C LYS A 117 1.93 21.92 10.93
N PRO A 118 1.28 22.32 9.80
CA PRO A 118 -0.17 22.43 9.74
C PRO A 118 -0.94 21.13 9.97
N PHE A 119 -0.33 19.94 9.77
CA PHE A 119 -0.98 18.66 10.12
C PHE A 119 -1.17 18.46 11.63
N PHE A 120 -0.56 19.29 12.47
CA PHE A 120 -0.59 19.17 13.91
C PHE A 120 -1.14 20.42 14.62
N GLU A 121 -1.73 21.37 13.87
CA GLU A 121 -2.32 22.59 14.45
C GLU A 121 -3.39 22.29 15.51
N GLU A 122 -4.15 21.18 15.39
CA GLU A 122 -5.14 20.76 16.40
C GLU A 122 -4.53 20.52 17.80
N PHE A 123 -3.22 20.32 17.88
CA PHE A 123 -2.48 20.06 19.12
C PHE A 123 -1.78 21.31 19.68
N GLY A 124 -1.77 22.42 18.93
CA GLY A 124 -1.05 23.64 19.28
C GLY A 124 0.43 23.39 19.58
N ASP A 125 0.97 24.09 20.57
CA ASP A 125 2.39 24.01 20.96
C ASP A 125 2.78 22.73 21.71
N LYS A 126 1.83 21.80 21.91
CA LYS A 126 2.08 20.52 22.61
C LYS A 126 2.92 19.56 21.77
N ILE A 127 3.00 19.77 20.45
CA ILE A 127 3.80 18.94 19.54
C ILE A 127 4.95 19.77 18.97
N ARG A 128 6.17 19.27 19.15
CA ARG A 128 7.35 19.84 18.51
C ARG A 128 7.55 19.22 17.13
N VAL A 129 7.75 20.04 16.09
CA VAL A 129 8.04 19.56 14.73
C VAL A 129 9.46 20.00 14.33
N GLU A 130 10.34 19.02 14.10
CA GLU A 130 11.72 19.22 13.64
C GLU A 130 11.86 18.66 12.22
N GLY A 131 11.70 19.56 11.24
CA GLY A 131 11.77 19.26 9.81
C GLY A 131 13.04 19.79 9.14
N THR A 132 13.11 19.64 7.82
CA THR A 132 14.05 20.38 6.99
C THR A 132 13.54 21.81 6.79
N GLN A 133 14.38 22.79 7.12
CA GLN A 133 14.03 24.22 6.99
C GLN A 133 14.54 24.76 5.65
N ILE A 134 13.73 25.63 5.02
CA ILE A 134 14.05 26.29 3.75
C ILE A 134 14.66 27.67 4.00
N ASP A 135 15.55 28.10 3.09
CA ASP A 135 16.16 29.45 3.16
C ASP A 135 15.25 30.47 2.47
N VAL A 136 14.91 31.53 3.19
CA VAL A 136 14.01 32.62 2.78
C VAL A 136 14.76 33.94 2.98
N ARG A 137 14.74 34.79 1.96
CA ARG A 137 15.38 36.12 1.99
C ARG A 137 14.41 37.14 1.46
N LEU A 138 14.21 38.23 2.21
CA LEU A 138 13.30 39.31 1.84
C LEU A 138 11.90 38.78 1.46
N GLY A 139 11.35 37.87 2.29
CA GLY A 139 10.04 37.25 2.06
C GLY A 139 9.98 36.25 0.90
N THR A 140 11.10 35.94 0.23
CA THR A 140 11.12 35.10 -0.96
C THR A 140 11.93 33.82 -0.75
N ILE A 141 11.41 32.68 -1.22
CA ILE A 141 12.09 31.38 -1.16
C ILE A 141 13.27 31.35 -2.12
N THR A 142 14.46 31.08 -1.59
CA THR A 142 15.71 31.03 -2.39
C THR A 142 15.86 29.75 -3.22
N GLY A 143 15.11 28.70 -2.86
CA GLY A 143 15.25 27.34 -3.39
C GLY A 143 16.32 26.49 -2.68
N GLN A 144 17.04 27.04 -1.70
CA GLN A 144 18.01 26.31 -0.89
C GLN A 144 17.38 25.82 0.42
N PHE A 145 17.95 24.76 1.00
CA PHE A 145 17.65 24.38 2.38
C PHE A 145 18.55 25.15 3.34
N LEU A 146 17.95 25.78 4.35
CA LEU A 146 18.66 26.52 5.40
C LEU A 146 19.45 25.59 6.31
N THR A 147 18.92 24.38 6.53
CA THR A 147 19.51 23.39 7.42
C THR A 147 19.83 22.10 6.70
N LYS A 148 20.70 21.28 7.31
CA LYS A 148 20.92 19.90 6.85
C LYS A 148 19.59 19.16 6.87
N ASN A 149 19.32 18.41 5.81
CA ASN A 149 18.15 17.54 5.72
C ASN A 149 18.09 16.60 6.94
N CYS A 150 16.95 16.58 7.62
CA CYS A 150 16.75 15.85 8.87
C CYS A 150 16.58 14.34 8.60
N TYR A 151 17.69 13.70 8.23
CA TYR A 151 17.78 12.30 7.82
C TYR A 151 18.96 11.59 8.49
N GLY A 152 18.78 10.34 8.92
CA GLY A 152 19.87 9.56 9.50
C GLY A 152 20.35 10.13 10.83
N LYS A 153 21.65 10.39 10.93
CA LYS A 153 22.28 10.97 12.13
C LYS A 153 21.72 12.36 12.48
N GLU A 154 21.27 13.12 11.48
CA GLU A 154 20.74 14.47 11.73
C GLU A 154 19.45 14.41 12.57
N LYS A 155 18.58 13.39 12.36
CA LYS A 155 17.39 13.18 13.20
C LYS A 155 17.76 13.05 14.68
N MET A 156 18.82 12.30 14.97
CA MET A 156 19.34 12.16 16.33
C MET A 156 19.91 13.45 16.89
N LYS A 157 20.57 14.26 16.05
CA LYS A 157 21.08 15.58 16.47
C LYS A 157 19.92 16.51 16.84
N ARG A 158 18.85 16.55 16.03
CA ARG A 158 17.64 17.32 16.32
C ARG A 158 16.95 16.87 17.60
N LEU A 159 16.80 15.55 17.79
CA LEU A 159 16.24 15.00 19.03
C LEU A 159 17.06 15.45 20.25
N LYS A 160 18.38 15.29 20.22
CA LYS A 160 19.26 15.69 21.34
C LYS A 160 19.26 17.20 21.57
N SER A 161 19.07 18.00 20.53
CA SER A 161 18.92 19.45 20.69
C SER A 161 17.61 19.83 21.35
N ALA A 162 16.52 19.11 21.06
CA ALA A 162 15.21 19.33 21.67
C ALA A 162 15.11 18.77 23.09
N PHE A 163 15.74 17.62 23.33
CA PHE A 163 15.73 16.88 24.60
C PHE A 163 17.18 16.46 24.97
N PRO A 164 17.98 17.37 25.54
CA PRO A 164 19.41 17.14 25.76
C PRO A 164 19.73 16.08 26.82
N TYR A 165 18.86 15.93 27.83
CA TYR A 165 19.08 15.03 28.95
C TYR A 165 18.50 13.63 28.70
N ARG A 166 19.17 12.83 27.85
CA ARG A 166 18.66 11.51 27.40
C ARG A 166 18.25 10.54 28.52
N LYS A 167 18.91 10.60 29.69
CA LYS A 167 18.61 9.74 30.84
C LYS A 167 17.39 10.20 31.66
N ALA A 168 16.88 11.41 31.41
CA ALA A 168 15.76 11.98 32.16
C ALA A 168 14.38 11.55 31.62
N TYR A 169 14.34 10.79 30.52
CA TYR A 169 13.10 10.35 29.89
C TYR A 169 13.24 9.00 29.21
N GLU A 170 12.12 8.30 29.07
CA GLU A 170 12.00 7.10 28.23
C GLU A 170 11.71 7.53 26.78
N LEU A 171 12.54 7.15 25.82
CA LEU A 171 12.38 7.46 24.40
C LEU A 171 11.62 6.33 23.69
N ILE A 172 10.48 6.68 23.10
CA ILE A 172 9.68 5.77 22.27
C ILE A 172 9.70 6.27 20.83
N ALA A 173 10.31 5.52 19.92
CA ALA A 173 10.53 5.95 18.54
C ALA A 173 9.73 5.14 17.50
N PHE A 174 9.23 5.85 16.49
CA PHE A 174 8.43 5.29 15.39
C PHE A 174 9.05 5.73 14.06
N GLY A 175 9.33 4.79 13.16
CA GLY A 175 9.97 5.07 11.88
C GLY A 175 9.74 3.98 10.85
N ASP A 176 10.00 4.25 9.57
CA ASP A 176 9.72 3.30 8.49
C ASP A 176 10.90 3.05 7.53
N SER A 177 11.95 3.87 7.63
CA SER A 177 13.02 3.94 6.64
C SER A 177 14.40 3.65 7.23
N LYS A 178 15.41 3.55 6.35
CA LYS A 178 16.82 3.49 6.75
C LYS A 178 17.28 4.80 7.42
N GLY A 179 16.61 5.91 7.14
CA GLY A 179 16.88 7.21 7.77
C GLY A 179 16.60 7.21 9.27
N ASP A 180 15.73 6.32 9.73
CA ASP A 180 15.32 6.24 11.13
C ASP A 180 16.19 5.28 11.95
N ARG A 181 17.13 4.58 11.30
CA ARG A 181 17.95 3.55 11.95
C ARG A 181 18.66 4.06 13.21
N TYR A 182 19.19 5.28 13.18
CA TYR A 182 19.88 5.87 14.34
C TYR A 182 18.89 6.21 15.45
N LEU A 183 17.72 6.76 15.10
CA LEU A 183 16.66 7.10 16.05
C LEU A 183 16.09 5.85 16.72
N LEU A 184 15.74 4.83 15.93
CA LEU A 184 15.18 3.58 16.44
C LEU A 184 16.17 2.79 17.29
N LYS A 185 17.48 2.86 16.97
CA LYS A 185 18.52 2.17 17.74
C LYS A 185 18.74 2.81 19.12
N GLU A 186 18.61 4.12 19.25
CA GLU A 186 18.82 4.84 20.52
C GLU A 186 17.59 4.81 21.44
N ALA A 187 16.41 4.46 20.90
CA ALA A 187 15.16 4.46 21.64
C ALA A 187 15.07 3.30 22.63
N ASP A 188 14.47 3.56 23.80
CA ASP A 188 14.20 2.52 24.80
C ASP A 188 13.13 1.55 24.29
N LYS A 189 12.16 2.07 23.53
CA LYS A 189 11.20 1.28 22.74
C LYS A 189 11.17 1.80 21.31
N SER A 190 11.24 0.90 20.34
CA SER A 190 11.23 1.28 18.92
C SER A 190 10.24 0.45 18.12
N TYR A 191 9.60 1.10 17.16
CA TYR A 191 8.60 0.48 16.28
C TYR A 191 8.95 0.80 14.82
N TYR A 192 9.27 -0.24 14.05
CA TYR A 192 9.56 -0.14 12.63
C TYR A 192 8.32 -0.43 11.78
N LYS A 193 7.98 0.49 10.87
CA LYS A 193 6.76 0.47 10.04
C LYS A 193 5.46 0.35 10.86
N PRO A 194 5.29 1.14 11.94
CA PRO A 194 4.10 1.10 12.77
C PRO A 194 2.88 1.62 12.01
N PHE A 195 1.68 1.41 12.57
CA PHE A 195 0.41 1.98 12.07
C PHE A 195 -0.01 1.54 10.67
N ARG A 196 0.77 0.68 10.01
CA ARG A 196 0.37 0.01 8.78
C ARG A 196 -0.64 -1.07 9.19
N GLY A 197 -1.87 -0.96 8.69
CA GLY A 197 -2.85 -2.03 8.84
C GLY A 197 -2.22 -3.35 8.37
N ARG A 198 -2.60 -4.47 8.99
CA ARG A 198 -2.23 -5.80 8.48
C ARG A 198 -2.47 -5.77 6.97
N LYS A 199 -1.45 -6.08 6.15
CA LYS A 199 -1.68 -6.38 4.73
C LYS A 199 -2.84 -7.37 4.72
N ASN A 200 -3.93 -7.04 4.03
CA ASN A 200 -5.03 -7.98 3.85
C ASN A 200 -4.44 -9.22 3.17
N GLU A 201 -4.15 -10.28 3.95
CA GLU A 201 -3.76 -11.60 3.45
C GLU A 201 -4.74 -12.06 2.37
N ASN A 202 -6.01 -11.65 2.53
CA ASN A 202 -7.12 -11.78 1.58
C ASN A 202 -6.82 -11.38 0.13
N TYR A 203 -6.05 -10.31 -0.17
CA TYR A 203 -5.87 -9.91 -1.58
C TYR A 203 -4.89 -10.83 -2.32
N GLY A 204 -3.81 -11.24 -1.65
CA GLY A 204 -2.88 -12.22 -2.21
C GLY A 204 -3.52 -13.60 -2.38
N GLU A 205 -4.40 -13.98 -1.46
CA GLU A 205 -5.20 -15.22 -1.58
C GLU A 205 -6.17 -15.16 -2.75
N ILE A 206 -6.87 -14.04 -2.96
CA ILE A 206 -7.79 -13.88 -4.11
C ILE A 206 -7.04 -14.02 -5.44
N VAL A 207 -5.86 -13.39 -5.56
CA VAL A 207 -5.05 -13.50 -6.79
C VAL A 207 -4.57 -14.93 -7.02
N ARG A 208 -4.05 -15.61 -5.98
CA ARG A 208 -3.64 -17.03 -6.09
C ARG A 208 -4.82 -17.94 -6.43
N PHE A 209 -5.98 -17.71 -5.81
CA PHE A 209 -7.20 -18.46 -6.10
C PHE A 209 -7.65 -18.28 -7.56
N GLY A 210 -7.61 -17.04 -8.08
CA GLY A 210 -7.91 -16.76 -9.48
C GLY A 210 -6.98 -17.49 -10.46
N ILE A 211 -5.67 -17.48 -10.19
CA ILE A 211 -4.67 -18.18 -11.01
C ILE A 211 -4.95 -19.69 -11.04
N VAL A 212 -5.18 -20.31 -9.87
CA VAL A 212 -5.49 -21.75 -9.79
C VAL A 212 -6.78 -22.09 -10.54
N GLY A 213 -7.81 -21.24 -10.44
CA GLY A 213 -9.08 -21.42 -11.17
C GLY A 213 -8.91 -21.36 -12.70
N VAL A 214 -8.08 -20.45 -13.21
CA VAL A 214 -7.77 -20.37 -14.65
C VAL A 214 -7.03 -21.63 -15.11
N LEU A 215 -6.02 -22.09 -14.36
CA LEU A 215 -5.29 -23.32 -14.67
C LEU A 215 -6.20 -24.55 -14.65
N ALA A 216 -7.09 -24.66 -13.68
CA ALA A 216 -8.07 -25.74 -13.59
C ALA A 216 -9.03 -25.71 -14.78
N THR A 217 -9.50 -24.54 -15.19
CA THR A 217 -10.40 -24.40 -16.36
C THR A 217 -9.68 -24.79 -17.65
N ALA A 218 -8.41 -24.38 -17.83
CA ALA A 218 -7.60 -24.77 -18.97
C ALA A 218 -7.37 -26.30 -19.01
N LEU A 219 -7.10 -26.91 -17.86
CA LEU A 219 -6.96 -28.36 -17.73
C LEU A 219 -8.26 -29.08 -18.12
N GLN A 220 -9.41 -28.61 -17.62
CA GLN A 220 -10.72 -29.15 -17.99
C GLN A 220 -10.94 -29.09 -19.50
N TYR A 221 -10.68 -27.92 -20.11
CA TYR A 221 -10.90 -27.74 -21.55
C TYR A 221 -9.98 -28.63 -22.38
N GLY A 222 -8.71 -28.76 -22.00
CA GLY A 222 -7.77 -29.65 -22.67
C GLY A 222 -8.23 -31.11 -22.64
N ILE A 223 -8.68 -31.59 -21.48
CA ILE A 223 -9.23 -32.96 -21.34
C ILE A 223 -10.51 -33.12 -22.17
N TYR A 224 -11.41 -32.14 -22.11
CA TYR A 224 -12.63 -32.13 -22.91
C TYR A 224 -12.34 -32.26 -24.41
N LEU A 225 -11.43 -31.41 -24.95
CA LEU A 225 -11.05 -31.43 -26.37
C LEU A 225 -10.40 -32.74 -26.80
N LEU A 226 -9.66 -33.40 -25.88
CA LEU A 226 -9.06 -34.70 -26.14
C LEU A 226 -10.14 -35.80 -26.23
N LEU A 227 -11.08 -35.82 -25.29
CA LEU A 227 -12.08 -36.87 -25.16
C LEU A 227 -13.21 -36.76 -26.18
N ILE A 228 -13.60 -35.55 -26.61
CA ILE A 228 -14.67 -35.37 -27.62
C ILE A 228 -14.37 -36.02 -28.98
N LYS A 229 -13.12 -36.44 -29.21
CA LYS A 229 -12.70 -37.21 -30.38
C LYS A 229 -13.22 -38.64 -30.38
N TRP A 230 -13.51 -39.19 -29.19
CA TRP A 230 -13.82 -40.61 -28.98
C TRP A 230 -15.19 -40.81 -28.33
N ILE A 231 -15.63 -39.88 -27.47
CA ILE A 231 -16.85 -40.02 -26.69
C ILE A 231 -17.72 -38.77 -26.76
N GLU A 232 -18.95 -38.89 -26.26
CA GLU A 232 -19.95 -37.82 -26.27
C GLU A 232 -19.46 -36.56 -25.51
N PRO A 233 -19.77 -35.33 -25.98
CA PRO A 233 -19.38 -34.08 -25.33
C PRO A 233 -19.75 -33.99 -23.84
N ARG A 234 -20.92 -34.49 -23.44
CA ARG A 234 -21.36 -34.46 -22.04
C ARG A 234 -20.43 -35.29 -21.14
N ILE A 235 -20.16 -36.53 -21.54
CA ILE A 235 -19.26 -37.43 -20.81
C ILE A 235 -17.84 -36.85 -20.78
N SER A 236 -17.37 -36.31 -21.90
CA SER A 236 -16.07 -35.64 -22.00
C SER A 236 -15.95 -34.48 -21.01
N ASN A 237 -17.00 -33.67 -20.88
CA ASN A 237 -17.04 -32.56 -19.93
C ASN A 237 -17.06 -33.05 -18.49
N THR A 238 -17.83 -34.11 -18.17
CA THR A 238 -17.85 -34.72 -16.84
C THR A 238 -16.47 -35.19 -16.41
N VAL A 239 -15.77 -35.95 -17.26
CA VAL A 239 -14.41 -36.45 -16.93
C VAL A 239 -13.43 -35.29 -16.77
N GLY A 240 -13.45 -34.30 -17.68
CA GLY A 240 -12.61 -33.11 -17.57
C GLY A 240 -12.88 -32.31 -16.29
N TYR A 241 -14.16 -32.17 -15.91
CA TYR A 241 -14.56 -31.44 -14.71
C TYR A 241 -14.07 -32.12 -13.44
N LEU A 242 -14.21 -33.44 -13.31
CA LEU A 242 -13.78 -34.19 -12.13
C LEU A 242 -12.26 -34.11 -11.92
N LEU A 243 -11.48 -34.27 -13.00
CA LEU A 243 -10.02 -34.18 -12.94
C LEU A 243 -9.54 -32.76 -12.62
N SER A 244 -10.18 -31.76 -13.24
CA SER A 244 -9.93 -30.35 -12.94
C SER A 244 -10.29 -29.98 -11.51
N PHE A 245 -11.42 -30.48 -10.99
CA PHE A 245 -11.85 -30.27 -9.61
C PHE A 245 -10.85 -30.85 -8.61
N ALA A 246 -10.36 -32.06 -8.83
CA ALA A 246 -9.34 -32.68 -7.99
C ALA A 246 -8.04 -31.85 -7.97
N PHE A 247 -7.56 -31.43 -9.15
CA PHE A 247 -6.42 -30.52 -9.27
C PHE A 247 -6.66 -29.21 -8.50
N ASN A 248 -7.81 -28.56 -8.74
CA ASN A 248 -8.16 -27.27 -8.13
C ASN A 248 -8.21 -27.38 -6.60
N TYR A 249 -8.78 -28.46 -6.07
CA TYR A 249 -8.83 -28.71 -4.64
C TYR A 249 -7.41 -28.87 -4.04
N ILE A 250 -6.54 -29.67 -4.66
CA ILE A 250 -5.18 -29.90 -4.20
C ILE A 250 -4.34 -28.60 -4.28
N ALA A 251 -4.42 -27.89 -5.40
CA ALA A 251 -3.70 -26.64 -5.61
C ALA A 251 -4.19 -25.54 -4.65
N SER A 252 -5.51 -25.43 -4.45
CA SER A 252 -6.08 -24.45 -3.53
C SER A 252 -5.68 -24.72 -2.08
N THR A 253 -5.67 -25.99 -1.64
CA THR A 253 -5.28 -26.35 -0.27
C THR A 253 -3.78 -26.17 -0.01
N LYS A 254 -2.91 -26.59 -0.93
CA LYS A 254 -1.44 -26.50 -0.76
C LYS A 254 -0.85 -25.12 -1.06
N PHE A 255 -1.33 -24.43 -2.11
CA PHE A 255 -0.69 -23.22 -2.63
C PHE A 255 -1.46 -21.94 -2.24
N THR A 256 -2.79 -21.95 -2.33
CA THR A 256 -3.60 -20.74 -2.12
C THR A 256 -3.79 -20.43 -0.64
N PHE A 257 -4.24 -21.42 0.14
CA PHE A 257 -4.65 -21.21 1.52
C PHE A 257 -3.58 -21.54 2.56
N LYS A 258 -2.67 -22.50 2.30
CA LYS A 258 -1.62 -22.89 3.26
C LYS A 258 -2.14 -23.19 4.68
N VAL A 259 -3.40 -23.61 4.84
CA VAL A 259 -4.03 -23.94 6.13
C VAL A 259 -4.46 -25.40 6.13
N LYS A 260 -4.49 -26.04 7.32
CA LYS A 260 -5.19 -27.32 7.49
C LYS A 260 -6.66 -27.12 7.09
N SER A 261 -7.07 -27.78 6.01
CA SER A 261 -8.44 -27.75 5.49
C SER A 261 -9.42 -28.12 6.60
N THR A 262 -10.24 -27.17 7.04
CA THR A 262 -11.34 -27.45 7.99
C THR A 262 -12.51 -28.03 7.22
N ALA A 263 -13.11 -29.13 7.71
CA ALA A 263 -14.17 -29.87 7.00
C ALA A 263 -15.31 -28.97 6.48
N LYS A 264 -15.70 -27.94 7.24
CA LYS A 264 -16.73 -26.94 6.87
C LYS A 264 -16.39 -26.11 5.63
N LYS A 265 -15.11 -25.74 5.45
CA LYS A 265 -14.65 -24.96 4.29
C LYS A 265 -14.52 -25.84 3.02
N GLY A 266 -14.11 -27.10 3.19
CA GLY A 266 -14.09 -28.09 2.11
C GLY A 266 -15.49 -28.44 1.59
N ALA A 267 -16.48 -28.55 2.50
CA ALA A 267 -17.87 -28.80 2.12
C ALA A 267 -18.47 -27.65 1.28
N GLY A 268 -18.28 -26.40 1.70
CA GLY A 268 -18.74 -25.23 0.93
C GLY A 268 -18.07 -25.11 -0.45
N PHE A 269 -16.78 -25.43 -0.53
CA PHE A 269 -16.06 -25.49 -1.81
C PHE A 269 -16.64 -26.56 -2.74
N THR A 270 -16.88 -27.76 -2.24
CA THR A 270 -17.44 -28.88 -3.02
C THR A 270 -18.86 -28.57 -3.48
N PHE A 271 -19.69 -28.00 -2.61
CA PHE A 271 -21.07 -27.62 -2.94
C PHE A 271 -21.13 -26.59 -4.07
N ALA A 272 -20.30 -25.54 -4.04
CA ALA A 272 -20.22 -24.57 -5.13
C ALA A 272 -19.86 -25.24 -6.47
N HIS A 273 -18.96 -26.22 -6.45
CA HIS A 273 -18.57 -26.95 -7.65
C HIS A 273 -19.65 -27.93 -8.14
N ILE A 274 -20.52 -28.45 -7.27
CA ILE A 274 -21.68 -29.26 -7.70
C ILE A 274 -22.67 -28.39 -8.48
N ILE A 275 -23.01 -27.20 -7.94
CA ILE A 275 -23.88 -26.23 -8.63
C ILE A 275 -23.26 -25.84 -9.97
N ASN A 276 -21.97 -25.51 -9.98
CA ASN A 276 -21.27 -25.12 -11.19
C ASN A 276 -21.25 -26.23 -12.24
N TYR A 277 -21.06 -27.50 -11.85
CA TYR A 277 -21.14 -28.62 -12.78
C TYR A 277 -22.54 -28.76 -13.40
N GLY A 278 -23.59 -28.60 -12.60
CA GLY A 278 -24.98 -28.59 -13.08
C GLY A 278 -25.21 -27.50 -14.12
N LEU A 279 -24.77 -26.26 -13.83
CA LEU A 279 -24.85 -25.14 -14.76
C LEU A 279 -24.08 -25.42 -16.05
N GLN A 280 -22.85 -25.93 -15.96
CA GLN A 280 -22.07 -26.28 -17.16
C GLN A 280 -22.76 -27.35 -18.01
N THR A 281 -23.38 -28.34 -17.39
CA THR A 281 -24.11 -29.40 -18.11
C THR A 281 -25.33 -28.84 -18.86
N VAL A 282 -26.09 -27.95 -18.21
CA VAL A 282 -27.25 -27.27 -18.82
C VAL A 282 -26.81 -26.39 -19.98
N PHE A 283 -25.84 -25.51 -19.77
CA PHE A 283 -25.37 -24.58 -20.80
C PHE A 283 -24.67 -25.30 -21.96
N LEU A 284 -23.88 -26.34 -21.70
CA LEU A 284 -23.28 -27.15 -22.76
C LEU A 284 -24.35 -27.79 -23.64
N THR A 285 -25.38 -28.38 -23.02
CA THR A 285 -26.49 -28.98 -23.77
C THR A 285 -27.24 -27.94 -24.58
N LEU A 286 -27.51 -26.76 -24.00
CA LEU A 286 -28.16 -25.65 -24.67
C LEU A 286 -27.35 -25.17 -25.89
N PHE A 287 -26.05 -24.93 -25.74
CA PHE A 287 -25.23 -24.44 -26.84
C PHE A 287 -25.05 -25.47 -27.96
N LEU A 288 -24.93 -26.76 -27.62
CA LEU A 288 -24.94 -27.82 -28.64
C LEU A 288 -26.29 -27.88 -29.37
N TRP A 289 -27.41 -27.73 -28.66
CA TRP A 289 -28.74 -27.68 -29.27
C TRP A 289 -28.94 -26.46 -30.18
N LEU A 290 -28.33 -25.32 -29.83
CA LEU A 290 -28.27 -24.11 -30.68
C LEU A 290 -27.31 -24.25 -31.88
N GLY A 291 -26.70 -25.42 -32.08
CA GLY A 291 -25.85 -25.71 -33.23
C GLY A 291 -24.39 -25.29 -33.07
N LEU A 292 -23.92 -24.94 -31.87
CA LEU A 292 -22.50 -24.65 -31.67
C LEU A 292 -21.66 -25.92 -31.87
N PRO A 293 -20.56 -25.85 -32.64
CA PRO A 293 -19.62 -26.95 -32.77
C PRO A 293 -19.09 -27.43 -31.42
N LYS A 294 -19.01 -28.76 -31.23
CA LYS A 294 -18.60 -29.38 -29.96
C LYS A 294 -17.23 -28.94 -29.47
N ASN A 295 -16.30 -28.56 -30.35
CA ASN A 295 -14.98 -28.05 -29.97
C ASN A 295 -15.01 -26.66 -29.33
N ILE A 296 -15.99 -25.81 -29.68
CA ILE A 296 -16.08 -24.43 -29.16
C ILE A 296 -17.18 -24.26 -28.11
N ALA A 297 -18.13 -25.19 -28.01
CA ALA A 297 -19.31 -25.07 -27.15
C ALA A 297 -18.96 -24.80 -25.65
N MET A 298 -17.82 -25.27 -25.16
CA MET A 298 -17.37 -25.03 -23.78
C MET A 298 -16.86 -23.60 -23.52
N ILE A 299 -16.46 -22.85 -24.55
CA ILE A 299 -15.94 -21.48 -24.39
C ILE A 299 -16.99 -20.54 -23.78
N PRO A 300 -18.21 -20.40 -24.35
CA PRO A 300 -19.25 -19.57 -23.73
C PRO A 300 -19.74 -20.15 -22.39
N VAL A 301 -19.70 -21.48 -22.20
CA VAL A 301 -20.00 -22.12 -20.91
C VAL A 301 -19.05 -21.60 -19.82
N PHE A 302 -17.73 -21.56 -20.09
CA PHE A 302 -16.76 -21.03 -19.13
C PHE A 302 -16.95 -19.54 -18.88
N GLY A 303 -17.26 -18.77 -19.92
CA GLY A 303 -17.54 -17.33 -19.81
C GLY A 303 -18.67 -17.01 -18.81
N ILE A 304 -19.65 -17.92 -18.66
CA ILE A 304 -20.78 -17.76 -17.74
C ILE A 304 -20.50 -18.44 -16.40
N CYS A 305 -20.09 -19.70 -16.42
CA CYS A 305 -20.06 -20.55 -15.23
C CYS A 305 -18.87 -20.26 -14.32
N VAL A 306 -17.70 -19.88 -14.87
CA VAL A 306 -16.50 -19.57 -14.06
C VAL A 306 -16.71 -18.35 -13.16
N PRO A 307 -17.24 -17.20 -13.64
CA PRO A 307 -17.58 -16.07 -12.77
C PRO A 307 -18.60 -16.43 -11.68
N ILE A 308 -19.64 -17.19 -12.01
CA ILE A 308 -20.67 -17.63 -11.06
C ILE A 308 -20.03 -18.49 -9.96
N ASN A 309 -19.22 -19.49 -10.34
CA ASN A 309 -18.53 -20.35 -9.38
C ASN A 309 -17.58 -19.55 -8.48
N PHE A 310 -16.87 -18.56 -9.02
CA PHE A 310 -16.01 -17.68 -8.24
C PHE A 310 -16.79 -16.92 -7.16
N ILE A 311 -17.97 -16.39 -7.49
CA ILE A 311 -18.85 -15.72 -6.53
C ILE A 311 -19.34 -16.71 -5.46
N LEU A 312 -19.82 -17.89 -5.86
CA LEU A 312 -20.31 -18.91 -4.94
C LEU A 312 -19.24 -19.35 -3.94
N VAL A 313 -18.06 -19.74 -4.44
CA VAL A 313 -16.93 -20.14 -3.58
C VAL A 313 -16.57 -19.01 -2.62
N ARG A 314 -16.59 -17.75 -3.06
CA ARG A 314 -16.32 -16.60 -2.21
C ARG A 314 -17.36 -16.41 -1.10
N LEU A 315 -18.65 -16.58 -1.40
CA LEU A 315 -19.71 -16.47 -0.40
C LEU A 315 -19.58 -17.54 0.69
N PHE A 316 -19.25 -18.78 0.31
CA PHE A 316 -19.09 -19.88 1.25
C PHE A 316 -17.78 -19.83 2.05
N LEU A 317 -16.69 -19.30 1.48
CA LEU A 317 -15.41 -19.16 2.20
C LEU A 317 -15.34 -17.91 3.10
N LYS A 318 -16.15 -16.87 2.86
CA LYS A 318 -16.18 -15.64 3.67
C LYS A 318 -17.15 -15.64 4.85
N ARG A 319 -18.04 -16.64 4.99
CA ARG A 319 -18.86 -16.77 6.20
C ARG A 319 -17.95 -17.16 7.36
N LYS A 320 -17.85 -16.26 8.35
CA LYS A 320 -17.11 -16.47 9.60
C LYS A 320 -17.62 -17.70 10.35
#